data_AF-A0A522UJJ3-F1
#
_entry.id   AF-A0A522UJJ3-F1
#
_cell.length_a   1.000
_cell.length_b   1.000
_cell.length_c   1.000
_cell.angle_alpha   90.00
_cell.angle_beta   90.00
_cell.angle_gamma   90.00
#
_symmetry.space_group_name_H-M   'P 1'
#
loop_
_entity.id
_entity.type
_entity.pdbx_description
1 polymer ?
#
loop_
_entity_poly.entity_id
_entity_poly.type
_entity_poly.pdbx_seq_one_letter_code
_entity_poly.pdbx_strand_id
1 'polypeptide(L)' 'MKKKLYVLSGDVISSRQIRNREDVQKKLAEACKKINTVYANEISADFKILKGTDEIGGVLSTMTS' A
#
# COMPACT_ATOMS: atom_id res chain seq x y z
N MET A 1 23.00 -3.65 -15.94
CA MET A 1 21.67 -4.31 -16.06
C MET A 1 20.59 -3.38 -15.55
N LYS A 2 19.46 -3.22 -16.25
CA LYS A 2 18.31 -2.46 -15.73
C LYS A 2 17.52 -3.36 -14.77
N LYS A 3 17.30 -2.92 -13.53
CA LYS A 3 16.48 -3.63 -12.54
C LYS A 3 15.00 -3.41 -12.87
N LYS A 4 14.20 -4.48 -12.96
CA LYS A 4 12.74 -4.37 -13.08
C LYS A 4 12.16 -4.05 -11.70
N LEU A 5 11.21 -3.14 -11.66
CA LEU A 5 10.44 -2.78 -10.47
C LEU A 5 8.96 -2.89 -10.81
N TYR A 6 8.16 -3.22 -9.81
CA TYR A 6 6.73 -3.44 -9.97
C TYR A 6 5.97 -2.47 -9.09
N VAL A 7 5.12 -1.65 -9.69
CA VAL A 7 4.26 -0.73 -8.95
C VAL A 7 2.98 -1.48 -8.60
N LEU A 8 2.63 -1.51 -7.32
CA LEU A 8 1.33 -1.97 -6.86
C LEU A 8 0.54 -0.76 -6.39
N SER A 9 -0.64 -0.55 -6.97
CA SER A 9 -1.62 0.42 -6.52
C SER A 9 -2.95 -0.27 -6.29
N GLY A 10 -3.62 0.09 -5.21
CA GLY A 10 -4.95 -0.42 -4.85
C GLY A 10 -5.86 0.70 -4.41
N ASP A 11 -7.16 0.54 -4.64
CA ASP A 11 -8.20 1.50 -4.24
C ASP A 11 -9.30 0.78 -3.44
N VAL A 12 -9.85 1.48 -2.44
CA VAL A 12 -10.95 1.00 -1.61
C VAL A 12 -12.27 1.27 -2.32
N ILE A 13 -12.91 0.20 -2.77
CA ILE A 13 -14.23 0.26 -3.42
C ILE A 13 -15.25 0.91 -2.48
N SER A 14 -16.06 1.82 -3.03
CA SER A 14 -17.11 2.55 -2.29
C SER A 14 -16.59 3.37 -1.11
N SER A 15 -15.34 3.85 -1.16
CA SER A 15 -14.74 4.71 -0.13
C SER A 15 -15.61 5.92 0.30
N ARG A 16 -16.40 6.45 -0.64
CA ARG A 16 -17.34 7.57 -0.39
C ARG A 16 -18.43 7.24 0.64
N GLN A 17 -18.76 5.96 0.82
CA GLN A 17 -19.79 5.50 1.77
C GLN A 17 -19.23 5.26 3.18
N ILE A 18 -17.90 5.34 3.35
CA ILE A 18 -17.25 5.15 4.63
C ILE A 18 -17.60 6.33 5.55
N ARG A 19 -18.31 6.03 6.63
CA ARG A 19 -18.71 7.00 7.66
C ARG A 19 -17.59 7.26 8.67
N ASN A 20 -16.80 6.23 8.99
CA ASN A 20 -15.69 6.28 9.94
C ASN A 20 -14.34 6.33 9.23
N ARG A 21 -14.12 7.39 8.44
CA ARG A 21 -12.91 7.52 7.59
C ARG A 21 -11.61 7.47 8.38
N GLU A 22 -11.56 8.09 9.56
CA GLU A 22 -10.37 8.10 10.42
C GLU A 22 -9.97 6.69 10.87
N ASP A 23 -10.93 5.89 11.31
CA ASP A 23 -10.68 4.51 11.73
C ASP A 23 -10.17 3.65 10.58
N VAL A 24 -10.76 3.80 9.39
CA VAL A 24 -10.34 3.07 8.19
C VAL A 24 -8.93 3.49 7.80
N GLN A 25 -8.64 4.80 7.76
CA GLN A 25 -7.33 5.32 7.45
C GLN A 25 -6.27 4.81 8.44
N LYS A 26 -6.59 4.78 9.74
CA LYS A 26 -5.71 4.25 10.77
C LYS A 26 -5.41 2.76 10.54
N LYS A 27 -6.43 1.94 10.32
CA LYS A 27 -6.26 0.50 10.04
C LYS A 27 -5.47 0.25 8.76
N LEU A 28 -5.72 1.05 7.72
CA LEU A 28 -5.01 0.95 6.45
C LEU A 28 -3.53 1.34 6.62
N ALA A 29 -3.24 2.37 7.40
CA ALA A 29 -1.86 2.77 7.72
C ALA A 29 -1.13 1.70 8.54
N GLU A 30 -1.80 1.08 9.53
CA GLU A 30 -1.26 -0.04 10.30
C GLU A 30 -0.98 -1.25 9.41
N ALA A 31 -1.85 -1.55 8.45
CA ALA A 31 -1.65 -2.62 7.48
C ALA A 31 -0.44 -2.33 6.57
N CYS A 32 -0.31 -1.12 6.04
CA CYS A 32 0.87 -0.70 5.28
C CYS A 32 2.15 -0.85 6.09
N LYS A 33 2.17 -0.37 7.34
CA LYS A 33 3.33 -0.49 8.24
C LYS A 33 3.71 -1.95 8.47
N LYS A 34 2.73 -2.82 8.70
CA LYS A 34 2.95 -4.27 8.86
C LYS A 34 3.59 -4.87 7.61
N ILE A 35 3.06 -4.56 6.43
CA ILE A 35 3.60 -5.05 5.15
C ILE A 35 5.04 -4.58 4.95
N ASN A 36 5.31 -3.28 5.16
CA ASN A 36 6.66 -2.73 5.02
C ASN A 36 7.66 -3.37 5.98
N THR A 37 7.22 -3.74 7.18
CA THR A 37 8.08 -4.40 8.17
C THR A 37 8.35 -5.86 7.80
N VAL A 38 7.29 -6.60 7.40
CA VAL A 38 7.39 -8.04 7.11
C VAL A 38 8.16 -8.30 5.81
N TYR A 39 8.03 -7.42 4.81
CA TYR A 39 8.58 -7.60 3.47
C TYR A 39 9.62 -6.53 3.10
N ALA A 40 10.37 -6.04 4.09
CA ALA A 40 11.32 -4.94 3.92
C ALA A 40 12.40 -5.19 2.84
N ASN A 41 12.73 -6.47 2.58
CA ASN A 41 13.75 -6.84 1.59
C ASN A 41 13.18 -6.94 0.16
N GLU A 42 11.88 -7.18 0.05
CA GLU A 42 11.13 -7.35 -1.18
C GLU A 42 10.50 -6.04 -1.67
N ILE A 43 10.51 -5.01 -0.82
CA ILE A 43 9.94 -3.69 -1.10
C ILE A 43 11.06 -2.73 -1.53
N SER A 44 10.89 -2.11 -2.69
CA SER A 44 11.77 -1.05 -3.18
C SER A 44 11.29 0.35 -2.79
N ALA A 45 9.99 0.52 -2.53
CA ALA A 45 9.43 1.74 -1.96
C ALA A 45 8.20 1.38 -1.11
N ASP A 46 8.19 1.86 0.12
CA ASP A 46 7.19 1.56 1.13
C ASP A 46 5.75 1.73 0.64
N PHE A 47 4.90 0.78 1.03
CA PHE A 47 3.47 0.94 0.94
C PHE A 47 3.02 2.08 1.84
N LYS A 48 2.19 2.95 1.28
CA LYS A 48 1.54 4.04 2.01
C LYS A 48 0.18 4.36 1.41
N ILE A 49 -0.63 5.04 2.20
CA ILE A 49 -1.87 5.66 1.73
C ILE A 49 -1.48 6.82 0.79
N LEU A 50 -2.05 6.80 -0.41
CA LEU A 50 -1.95 7.87 -1.40
C LEU A 50 -3.09 8.89 -1.15
N LYS A 51 -3.20 9.95 -1.95
CA LYS A 51 -4.15 11.04 -1.67
C LYS A 51 -5.56 10.51 -1.36
N GLY A 52 -6.09 10.84 -0.19
CA GLY A 52 -7.39 10.35 0.26
C GLY A 52 -7.24 9.31 1.37
N THR A 53 -8.29 8.52 1.59
CA THR A 53 -8.34 7.45 2.61
C THR A 53 -8.47 6.06 1.98
N ASP A 54 -8.41 6.00 0.65
CA ASP A 54 -8.87 4.89 -0.17
C ASP A 54 -7.82 4.35 -1.12
N GLU A 55 -6.87 5.17 -1.54
CA GLU A 55 -5.77 4.70 -2.38
C GLU A 55 -4.55 4.27 -1.56
N ILE A 56 -3.92 3.16 -1.94
CA ILE A 56 -2.59 2.75 -1.47
C ILE A 56 -1.65 2.54 -2.65
N GLY A 57 -0.36 2.71 -2.40
CA GLY A 57 0.65 2.33 -3.37
C GLY A 57 2.01 2.03 -2.76
N GLY A 58 2.77 1.19 -3.44
CA GLY A 58 4.14 0.78 -3.09
C GLY A 58 4.85 0.20 -4.31
N VAL A 59 6.15 -0.07 -4.16
CA VAL A 59 6.97 -0.66 -5.22
C VAL A 59 7.64 -1.93 -4.73
N LEU A 60 7.47 -3.03 -5.46
CA LEU A 60 8.12 -4.30 -5.22
C LEU A 60 9.41 -4.41 -6.02
N SER A 61 10.42 -5.04 -5.42
CA SER A 61 11.74 -5.30 -6.00
C SER A 61 11.78 -6.60 -6.81
N THR A 62 10.80 -7.48 -6.62
CA THR A 62 10.64 -8.77 -7.31
C THR A 62 9.17 -9.19 -7.34
N MET A 63 8.82 -10.08 -8.27
CA MET A 63 7.50 -10.72 -8.35
C MET A 63 7.71 -12.17 -8.78
N THR A 64 7.45 -13.12 -7.89
CA THR A 64 7.54 -14.56 -8.14
C THR A 64 6.14 -15.17 -8.17
N SER A 65 5.86 -15.98 -9.19
CA SER A 65 4.63 -16.78 -9.31
C SER A 65 4.79 -18.16 -8.69
#